data_AF-A0A819ZAB0-F1
#
_entry.id   AF-A0A819ZAB0-F1
#
_cell.length_a   1.000
_cell.length_b   1.000
_cell.length_c   1.000
_cell.angle_alpha   90.00
_cell.angle_beta   90.00
_cell.angle_gamma   90.00
#
_symmetry.space_group_name_H-M   'P 1'
#
loop_
_entity.id
_entity.type
_entity.pdbx_description
1 polymer ?
#
loop_
_entity_poly.entity_id
_entity_poly.type
_entity_poly.pdbx_seq_one_letter_code
_entity_poly.pdbx_strand_id
1 'polypeptide(L)'
;PLVNIDLNIENNSTKLTFTQSRFILSDIFNISHLNKDYRWKINLECVLGGNHNSDSDIIDIGNDKINFILDDEQKIQIISDKSYSWIKCNRDFQSFHVTKYSFSSQRFTSVFEAQPTFFSNEDKINLIQDTFLLAYKGLIDYHESLRIIKSLGKLNMTEYVHWKTFQYHWDILADLIDYLPDTLTKFQNFAIQQILSNDVTLENILTLHLNDNHNTKLVKSLQFALLCRMNHRGAIENASLLFQSIPKEYFNNDNVDIKQEFFIDVVLNLCLCF
;
A
#
# COMPACT_ATOMS: atom_id res chain seq x y z
N PRO A 1 -12.81 -2.89 -12.52
CA PRO A 1 -13.12 -1.53 -13.01
C PRO A 1 -12.00 -0.56 -12.64
N LEU A 2 -11.70 0.40 -13.51
CA LEU A 2 -10.88 1.58 -13.22
C LEU A 2 -11.82 2.77 -13.10
N VAL A 3 -11.72 3.52 -12.01
CA VAL A 3 -12.42 4.80 -11.83
C VAL A 3 -11.37 5.90 -11.87
N ASN A 4 -11.42 6.78 -12.88
CA ASN A 4 -10.61 8.00 -12.88
C ASN A 4 -11.41 9.14 -12.26
N ILE A 5 -10.72 9.93 -11.43
CA ILE A 5 -11.28 11.05 -10.71
C ILE A 5 -10.45 12.27 -11.03
N ASP A 6 -11.02 13.15 -11.84
CA ASP A 6 -10.43 14.44 -12.16
C ASP A 6 -11.02 15.50 -11.23
N LEU A 7 -10.15 16.13 -10.44
CA LEU A 7 -10.48 17.26 -9.60
C LEU A 7 -9.96 18.54 -10.26
N ASN A 8 -10.87 19.44 -10.61
CA ASN A 8 -10.56 20.76 -11.15
C ASN A 8 -11.24 21.84 -10.30
N ILE A 9 -10.61 23.00 -10.17
CA ILE A 9 -11.14 24.12 -9.42
C ILE A 9 -11.44 25.24 -10.41
N GLU A 10 -12.70 25.66 -10.46
CA GLU A 10 -13.21 26.69 -11.36
C GLU A 10 -13.95 27.72 -10.50
N ASN A 11 -13.50 28.97 -10.46
CA ASN A 11 -14.18 30.09 -9.76
C ASN A 11 -14.63 29.76 -8.33
N ASN A 12 -13.70 29.36 -7.44
CA ASN A 12 -13.98 28.92 -6.07
C ASN A 12 -14.91 27.70 -5.92
N SER A 13 -15.23 27.02 -7.01
CA SER A 13 -16.03 25.80 -7.00
C SER A 13 -15.16 24.60 -7.38
N THR A 14 -15.47 23.45 -6.79
CA THR A 14 -14.79 22.19 -7.13
C THR A 14 -15.64 21.43 -8.13
N LYS A 15 -15.05 21.13 -9.29
CA LYS A 15 -15.63 20.30 -10.33
C LYS A 15 -14.93 18.94 -10.31
N LEU A 16 -15.72 17.90 -10.06
CA LEU A 16 -15.27 16.53 -10.00
C LEU A 16 -15.83 15.78 -11.20
N THR A 17 -14.95 15.16 -11.96
CA THR A 17 -15.32 14.31 -13.08
C THR A 17 -14.92 12.88 -12.75
N PHE A 18 -15.92 12.00 -12.66
CA PHE A 18 -15.73 10.58 -12.42
C PHE A 18 -15.93 9.86 -13.75
N THR A 19 -14.95 9.06 -14.18
CA THR A 19 -15.09 8.21 -15.37
C THR A 19 -14.80 6.76 -15.02
N GLN A 20 -15.57 5.83 -15.55
CA GLN A 20 -15.30 4.40 -15.40
C GLN A 20 -14.81 3.77 -16.70
N SER A 21 -13.87 2.84 -16.58
CA SER A 21 -13.37 2.05 -17.70
C SER A 21 -12.95 0.66 -17.23
N ARG A 22 -12.56 -0.21 -18.17
CA ARG A 22 -12.01 -1.53 -17.85
C ARG A 22 -10.59 -1.41 -17.32
N PHE A 23 -10.34 -1.92 -16.11
CA PHE A 23 -8.98 -2.17 -15.63
C PHE A 23 -8.56 -3.58 -16.02
N ILE A 24 -7.49 -3.71 -16.81
CA ILE A 24 -6.90 -4.97 -17.26
C ILE A 24 -5.39 -4.82 -17.07
N LEU A 25 -4.80 -5.65 -16.21
CA LEU A 25 -3.38 -5.52 -15.87
C LEU A 25 -2.46 -6.05 -16.98
N SER A 26 -2.92 -7.04 -17.74
CA SER A 26 -2.14 -7.71 -18.78
C SER A 26 -2.58 -7.28 -20.18
N ASP A 27 -1.61 -6.87 -21.00
CA ASP A 27 -1.83 -6.53 -22.42
C ASP A 27 -1.92 -7.77 -23.33
N ILE A 28 -1.82 -8.98 -22.75
CA ILE A 28 -1.95 -10.24 -23.50
C ILE A 28 -3.36 -10.39 -24.09
N PHE A 29 -4.36 -9.77 -23.47
CA PHE A 29 -5.72 -9.79 -23.98
C PHE A 29 -5.93 -8.72 -25.04
N ASN A 30 -6.29 -9.13 -26.25
CA ASN A 30 -6.70 -8.20 -27.30
C ASN A 30 -8.03 -7.51 -26.92
N ILE A 31 -7.92 -6.29 -26.41
CA ILE A 31 -9.02 -5.47 -25.88
C ILE A 31 -10.07 -5.15 -26.96
N SER A 32 -9.68 -5.20 -28.25
CA SER A 32 -10.59 -4.88 -29.36
C SER A 32 -11.80 -5.81 -29.48
N HIS A 33 -11.71 -7.03 -28.93
CA HIS A 33 -12.82 -8.00 -28.93
C HIS A 33 -13.74 -7.86 -27.71
N LEU A 34 -13.38 -7.05 -26.72
CA LEU A 34 -14.19 -6.88 -25.53
C LEU A 34 -15.33 -5.90 -25.80
N ASN A 35 -16.53 -6.21 -25.30
CA ASN A 35 -17.69 -5.33 -25.43
C ASN A 35 -17.38 -3.95 -24.86
N LYS A 36 -17.38 -2.90 -25.69
CA LYS A 36 -17.06 -1.52 -25.28
C LYS A 36 -18.12 -0.89 -24.40
N ASP A 37 -19.34 -1.42 -24.40
CA ASP A 37 -20.50 -0.87 -23.68
C ASP A 37 -20.68 -1.49 -22.29
N TYR A 38 -19.75 -2.35 -21.86
CA TYR A 38 -19.81 -2.91 -20.51
C TYR A 38 -19.60 -1.81 -19.47
N ARG A 39 -20.56 -1.67 -18.56
CA ARG A 39 -20.54 -0.72 -17.45
C ARG A 39 -20.83 -1.45 -16.14
N TRP A 40 -20.19 -0.99 -15.08
CA TRP A 40 -20.50 -1.42 -13.72
C TRP A 40 -21.42 -0.39 -13.07
N LYS A 41 -22.24 -0.84 -12.13
CA LYS A 41 -22.87 0.04 -11.14
C LYS A 41 -21.95 0.08 -9.92
N ILE A 42 -21.19 1.16 -9.77
CA ILE A 42 -20.19 1.30 -8.72
C ILE A 42 -20.73 2.25 -7.67
N ASN A 43 -20.87 1.79 -6.43
CA ASN A 43 -21.16 2.68 -5.31
C ASN A 43 -19.89 3.46 -4.95
N LEU A 44 -19.91 4.78 -5.12
CA LEU A 44 -18.78 5.65 -4.84
C LEU A 44 -19.04 6.46 -3.58
N GLU A 45 -18.31 6.12 -2.53
CA GLU A 45 -18.23 6.90 -1.31
C GLU A 45 -16.89 7.63 -1.26
N CYS A 46 -16.96 8.95 -1.12
CA CYS A 46 -15.80 9.82 -1.13
C CYS A 46 -15.81 10.82 0.03
N VAL A 47 -14.61 11.18 0.48
CA VAL A 47 -14.35 12.26 1.43
C VAL A 47 -13.47 13.30 0.75
N LEU A 48 -13.78 14.57 0.96
CA LEU A 48 -13.10 15.70 0.33
C LEU A 48 -12.53 16.61 1.39
N GLY A 49 -11.34 17.14 1.14
CA GLY A 49 -10.71 18.08 2.05
C GLY A 49 -9.62 18.91 1.41
N GLY A 50 -8.98 19.67 2.29
CA GLY A 50 -8.07 20.75 1.96
C GLY A 50 -8.80 21.96 1.42
N ASN A 51 -8.20 23.14 1.61
CA ASN A 51 -8.64 24.36 0.96
C ASN A 51 -7.57 24.78 -0.04
N HIS A 52 -7.93 24.92 -1.32
CA HIS A 52 -6.99 25.38 -2.33
C HIS A 52 -6.68 26.89 -2.22
N ASN A 53 -7.59 27.66 -1.62
CA ASN A 53 -7.48 29.12 -1.53
C ASN A 53 -6.78 29.63 -0.28
N SER A 54 -6.36 28.75 0.63
CA SER A 54 -5.57 29.14 1.79
C SER A 54 -4.09 29.10 1.45
N ASP A 55 -3.45 30.27 1.44
CA ASP A 55 -1.98 30.44 1.49
C ASP A 55 -1.37 29.90 2.81
N SER A 56 -2.20 29.40 3.73
CA SER A 56 -1.73 28.75 4.94
C SER A 56 -1.51 27.26 4.70
N ASP A 57 -0.38 26.75 5.21
CA ASP A 57 -0.05 25.32 5.36
C ASP A 57 -1.06 24.54 6.23
N ILE A 58 -2.22 25.11 6.53
CA ILE A 58 -3.29 24.48 7.29
C ILE A 58 -3.98 23.48 6.38
N ILE A 59 -3.65 22.21 6.58
CA ILE A 59 -4.34 21.08 5.97
C ILE A 59 -5.75 21.04 6.57
N ASP A 60 -6.72 21.61 5.86
CA ASP A 60 -8.13 21.45 6.21
C ASP A 60 -8.49 19.96 6.05
N ILE A 61 -8.79 19.33 7.17
CA ILE A 61 -9.12 17.92 7.23
C ILE A 61 -10.57 17.77 6.77
N GLY A 62 -10.75 17.00 5.70
CA GLY A 62 -12.00 16.91 4.98
C GLY A 62 -13.18 16.40 5.81
N ASN A 63 -14.25 17.19 5.89
CA ASN A 63 -15.52 16.77 6.50
C ASN A 63 -16.63 16.53 5.47
N ASP A 64 -16.45 17.04 4.26
CA ASP A 64 -17.46 16.92 3.22
C ASP A 64 -17.40 15.54 2.57
N LYS A 65 -18.58 14.99 2.30
CA LYS A 65 -18.76 13.63 1.79
C LYS A 65 -19.63 13.64 0.56
N ILE A 66 -19.31 12.76 -0.37
CA ILE A 66 -20.08 12.50 -1.57
C ILE A 66 -20.38 11.01 -1.61
N ASN A 67 -21.65 10.66 -1.81
CA ASN A 67 -22.08 9.29 -2.00
C ASN A 67 -23.03 9.23 -3.21
N PHE A 68 -22.72 8.38 -4.18
CA PHE A 68 -23.58 8.16 -5.34
C PHE A 68 -23.22 6.85 -6.07
N ILE A 69 -24.15 6.37 -6.90
CA ILE A 69 -23.89 5.29 -7.85
C ILE A 69 -23.38 5.88 -9.17
N LEU A 70 -22.22 5.40 -9.62
CA LEU A 70 -21.70 5.56 -10.97
C LEU A 70 -22.17 4.38 -11.82
N ASP A 71 -23.23 4.59 -12.58
CA ASP A 71 -23.84 3.60 -13.49
C ASP A 71 -23.66 3.93 -14.97
N ASP A 72 -23.14 5.10 -15.28
CA ASP A 72 -22.77 5.56 -16.62
C ASP A 72 -21.23 5.64 -16.78
N GLU A 73 -20.75 5.87 -18.00
CA GLU A 73 -19.33 6.06 -18.34
C GLU A 73 -18.72 7.23 -17.58
N GLN A 74 -19.49 8.31 -17.41
CA GLN A 74 -19.05 9.54 -16.79
C GLN A 74 -20.13 10.10 -15.87
N LYS A 75 -19.69 10.72 -14.76
CA LYS A 75 -20.54 11.59 -13.94
C LYS A 75 -19.76 12.83 -13.54
N ILE A 76 -20.41 13.99 -13.64
CA ILE A 76 -19.84 15.26 -13.20
C ILE A 76 -20.57 15.71 -11.94
N GLN A 77 -19.82 16.16 -10.93
CA GLN A 77 -20.35 16.84 -9.75
C GLN A 77 -19.70 18.19 -9.61
N ILE A 78 -20.51 19.20 -9.30
CA ILE A 78 -20.05 20.57 -9.06
C ILE A 78 -20.41 20.91 -7.63
N ILE A 79 -19.42 21.30 -6.84
CA ILE A 79 -19.59 21.76 -5.47
C ILE A 79 -19.33 23.25 -5.49
N SER A 80 -20.40 24.02 -5.46
CA SER A 80 -20.34 25.48 -5.46
C SER A 80 -19.74 26.01 -4.16
N ASP A 81 -19.04 27.15 -4.27
CA ASP A 81 -18.54 27.93 -3.14
C ASP A 81 -17.56 27.20 -2.22
N LYS A 82 -16.99 26.07 -2.68
CA LYS A 82 -15.96 25.31 -1.97
C LYS A 82 -14.87 24.82 -2.92
N SER A 83 -13.61 25.03 -2.52
CA SER A 83 -12.42 24.58 -3.26
C SER A 83 -11.66 23.51 -2.47
N TYR A 84 -11.74 22.25 -2.90
CA TYR A 84 -10.99 21.15 -2.29
C TYR A 84 -9.66 20.93 -2.99
N SER A 85 -8.63 20.54 -2.24
CA SER A 85 -7.32 20.20 -2.83
C SER A 85 -7.12 18.70 -3.04
N TRP A 86 -7.97 17.87 -2.43
CA TRP A 86 -7.94 16.42 -2.59
C TRP A 86 -9.31 15.78 -2.38
N ILE A 87 -9.45 14.56 -2.89
CA ILE A 87 -10.60 13.68 -2.70
C ILE A 87 -10.11 12.24 -2.55
N LYS A 88 -10.59 11.51 -1.55
CA LYS A 88 -10.39 10.05 -1.43
C LYS A 88 -11.74 9.38 -1.65
N CYS A 89 -11.79 8.42 -2.55
CA CYS A 89 -12.96 7.59 -2.82
C CYS A 89 -12.66 6.12 -2.50
N ASN A 90 -13.67 5.26 -2.59
CA ASN A 90 -13.58 3.87 -2.13
C ASN A 90 -13.23 3.80 -0.64
N ARG A 91 -14.03 4.52 0.17
CA ARG A 91 -13.86 4.61 1.61
C ARG A 91 -13.81 3.21 2.23
N ASP A 92 -12.86 3.01 3.13
CA ASP A 92 -12.64 1.75 3.86
C ASP A 92 -12.46 0.52 2.94
N PHE A 93 -12.01 0.76 1.70
CA PHE A 93 -11.73 -0.26 0.68
C PHE A 93 -12.90 -1.23 0.40
N GLN A 94 -14.15 -0.77 0.51
CA GLN A 94 -15.32 -1.65 0.43
C GLN A 94 -15.73 -2.05 -0.98
N SER A 95 -15.27 -1.33 -2.01
CA SER A 95 -15.67 -1.54 -3.40
C SER A 95 -14.55 -2.16 -4.25
N PHE A 96 -14.94 -3.05 -5.17
CA PHE A 96 -14.04 -3.75 -6.08
C PHE A 96 -13.72 -2.92 -7.33
N HIS A 97 -12.97 -1.83 -7.17
CA HIS A 97 -12.40 -1.05 -8.27
C HIS A 97 -11.06 -0.43 -7.90
N VAL A 98 -10.27 -0.10 -8.93
CA VAL A 98 -9.02 0.66 -8.79
C VAL A 98 -9.33 2.13 -9.03
N THR A 99 -8.85 3.01 -8.16
CA THR A 99 -9.09 4.46 -8.27
C THR A 99 -7.83 5.19 -8.72
N LYS A 100 -7.93 5.95 -9.82
CA LYS A 100 -6.88 6.86 -10.29
C LYS A 100 -7.30 8.31 -10.04
N TYR A 101 -6.43 9.07 -9.39
CA TYR A 101 -6.63 10.50 -9.14
C TYR A 101 -5.82 11.33 -10.14
N SER A 102 -6.36 12.48 -10.57
CA SER A 102 -5.66 13.40 -11.48
C SER A 102 -4.57 14.23 -10.79
N PHE A 103 -4.59 14.29 -9.47
CA PHE A 103 -3.62 15.02 -8.65
C PHE A 103 -2.59 14.07 -8.03
N SER A 104 -1.45 14.63 -7.62
CA SER A 104 -0.35 13.86 -7.04
C SER A 104 -0.70 13.26 -5.66
N SER A 105 -0.17 12.07 -5.39
CA SER A 105 -0.25 11.35 -4.11
C SER A 105 0.31 12.15 -2.94
N GLN A 106 1.11 13.20 -3.21
CA GLN A 106 1.59 14.13 -2.21
C GLN A 106 0.45 14.71 -1.35
N ARG A 107 -0.72 14.93 -1.94
CA ARG A 107 -1.89 15.44 -1.20
C ARG A 107 -2.33 14.47 -0.10
N PHE A 108 -2.34 13.16 -0.36
CA PHE A 108 -2.65 12.16 0.65
C PHE A 108 -1.55 12.07 1.71
N THR A 109 -0.27 12.16 1.31
CA THR A 109 0.83 12.11 2.27
C THR A 109 0.83 13.29 3.24
N SER A 110 0.43 14.48 2.78
CA SER A 110 0.25 15.63 3.66
C SER A 110 -0.84 15.36 4.71
N VAL A 111 -1.95 14.72 4.33
CA VAL A 111 -3.01 14.33 5.27
C VAL A 111 -2.51 13.29 6.28
N PHE A 112 -1.74 12.28 5.84
CA PHE A 112 -1.13 11.30 6.73
C PHE A 112 -0.23 11.94 7.78
N GLU A 113 0.58 12.92 7.38
CA GLU A 113 1.53 13.59 8.27
C GLU A 113 0.83 14.54 9.25
N ALA A 114 -0.24 15.23 8.83
CA ALA A 114 -0.99 16.12 9.70
C ALA A 114 -1.95 15.38 10.65
N GLN A 115 -2.63 14.35 10.17
CA GLN A 115 -3.56 13.55 10.96
C GLN A 115 -3.48 12.06 10.57
N PRO A 116 -2.57 11.30 11.19
CA PRO A 116 -2.33 9.89 10.90
C PRO A 116 -3.56 8.98 10.99
N THR A 117 -4.57 9.38 11.78
CA THR A 117 -5.80 8.61 12.04
C THR A 117 -6.98 9.00 11.17
N PHE A 118 -6.84 10.02 10.30
CA PHE A 118 -7.95 10.48 9.47
C PHE A 118 -8.41 9.41 8.49
N PHE A 119 -7.48 8.83 7.74
CA PHE A 119 -7.74 7.68 6.90
C PHE A 119 -7.70 6.41 7.74
N SER A 120 -8.69 5.53 7.52
CA SER A 120 -8.73 4.20 8.12
C SER A 120 -7.54 3.36 7.67
N ASN A 121 -7.34 2.23 8.33
CA ASN A 121 -6.29 1.29 7.95
C ASN A 121 -6.55 0.74 6.55
N GLU A 122 -7.81 0.50 6.23
CA GLU A 122 -8.31 0.05 4.93
C GLU A 122 -8.10 1.10 3.84
N ASP A 123 -8.35 2.39 4.12
CA ASP A 123 -8.07 3.47 3.17
C ASP A 123 -6.59 3.56 2.81
N LYS A 124 -5.70 3.41 3.79
CA LYS A 124 -4.25 3.40 3.58
C LYS A 124 -3.83 2.23 2.69
N ILE A 125 -4.38 1.04 2.94
CA ILE A 125 -4.13 -0.17 2.12
C ILE A 125 -4.64 0.04 0.70
N ASN A 126 -5.85 0.56 0.54
CA ASN A 126 -6.42 0.85 -0.77
C ASN A 126 -5.52 1.81 -1.58
N LEU A 127 -5.00 2.87 -0.95
CA LEU A 127 -4.08 3.80 -1.61
C LEU A 127 -2.77 3.13 -2.06
N ILE A 128 -2.20 2.25 -1.22
CA ILE A 128 -1.01 1.47 -1.60
C ILE A 128 -1.36 0.56 -2.79
N GLN A 129 -2.41 -0.25 -2.66
CA GLN A 129 -2.82 -1.22 -3.66
C GLN A 129 -3.11 -0.56 -5.01
N ASP A 130 -3.94 0.48 -5.03
CA ASP A 130 -4.36 1.15 -6.26
C ASP A 130 -3.18 1.82 -6.95
N THR A 131 -2.33 2.53 -6.21
CA THR A 131 -1.16 3.19 -6.81
C THR A 131 -0.20 2.17 -7.42
N PHE A 132 0.07 1.04 -6.76
CA PHE A 132 0.91 -0.01 -7.35
C PHE A 132 0.29 -0.67 -8.57
N LEU A 133 -1.00 -1.03 -8.52
CA LEU A 133 -1.68 -1.61 -9.67
C LEU A 133 -1.66 -0.66 -10.87
N LEU A 134 -1.86 0.64 -10.65
CA LEU A 134 -1.75 1.67 -11.68
C LEU A 134 -0.32 1.79 -12.21
N ALA A 135 0.69 1.71 -11.35
CA ALA A 135 2.10 1.77 -11.73
C ALA A 135 2.53 0.54 -12.54
N TYR A 136 2.10 -0.67 -12.14
CA TYR A 136 2.32 -1.90 -12.91
C TYR A 136 1.73 -1.82 -14.32
N LYS A 137 0.60 -1.14 -14.47
CA LYS A 137 -0.03 -0.87 -15.77
C LYS A 137 0.63 0.30 -16.54
N GLY A 138 1.54 1.04 -15.93
CA GLY A 138 2.16 2.25 -16.52
C GLY A 138 1.21 3.45 -16.62
N LEU A 139 0.13 3.48 -15.83
CA LEU A 139 -0.82 4.62 -15.81
C LEU A 139 -0.39 5.75 -14.88
N ILE A 140 0.51 5.46 -13.94
CA ILE A 140 1.22 6.41 -13.07
C ILE A 140 2.67 5.91 -12.89
N ASP A 141 3.54 6.77 -12.38
CA ASP A 141 4.91 6.39 -12.05
C ASP A 141 5.00 5.69 -10.68
N TYR A 142 5.95 4.75 -10.52
CA TYR A 142 6.24 4.11 -9.23
C TYR A 142 6.59 5.08 -8.10
N HIS A 143 7.08 6.28 -8.44
CA HIS A 143 7.39 7.30 -7.44
C HIS A 143 6.15 7.71 -6.63
N GLU A 144 4.96 7.65 -7.23
CA GLU A 144 3.70 7.97 -6.56
C GLU A 144 3.37 6.93 -5.47
N SER A 145 3.56 5.65 -5.76
CA SER A 145 3.41 4.53 -4.81
C SER A 145 4.45 4.57 -3.69
N LEU A 146 5.72 4.78 -4.04
CA LEU A 146 6.81 4.86 -3.07
C LEU A 146 6.67 6.08 -2.14
N ARG A 147 6.09 7.19 -2.63
CA ARG A 147 5.79 8.36 -1.80
C ARG A 147 4.75 8.02 -0.73
N ILE A 148 3.68 7.31 -1.08
CA ILE A 148 2.66 6.83 -0.13
C ILE A 148 3.30 5.94 0.93
N ILE A 149 4.07 4.92 0.52
CA ILE A 149 4.77 4.03 1.47
C ILE A 149 5.68 4.82 2.40
N LYS A 150 6.50 5.73 1.85
CA LYS A 150 7.44 6.53 2.65
C LYS A 150 6.74 7.35 3.73
N SER A 151 5.57 7.90 3.41
CA SER A 151 4.77 8.66 4.38
C SER A 151 4.17 7.72 5.43
N LEU A 152 3.63 6.58 5.03
CA LEU A 152 3.06 5.59 5.94
C LEU A 152 4.11 4.90 6.83
N GLY A 153 5.33 4.67 6.34
CA GLY A 153 6.42 4.08 7.12
C GLY A 153 6.86 4.95 8.31
N LYS A 154 6.63 6.26 8.25
CA LYS A 154 6.81 7.18 9.39
C LYS A 154 5.72 7.00 10.46
N LEU A 155 4.57 6.47 10.08
CA LEU A 155 3.42 6.27 10.97
C LEU A 155 3.49 4.88 11.57
N ASN A 156 4.38 4.64 12.54
CA ASN A 156 4.59 3.37 13.27
C ASN A 156 3.46 2.33 13.08
N MET A 157 3.52 1.58 11.96
CA MET A 157 2.37 0.80 11.50
C MET A 157 2.29 -0.50 12.28
N THR A 158 1.21 -0.68 13.04
CA THR A 158 1.05 -1.83 13.93
C THR A 158 0.20 -2.95 13.34
N GLU A 159 -0.52 -2.74 12.24
CA GLU A 159 -1.41 -3.76 11.70
C GLU A 159 -0.68 -4.69 10.72
N TYR A 160 -0.88 -6.00 10.91
CA TYR A 160 -0.31 -7.04 10.04
C TYR A 160 -0.65 -6.84 8.56
N VAL A 161 -1.88 -6.43 8.25
CA VAL A 161 -2.35 -6.30 6.88
C VAL A 161 -1.60 -5.23 6.08
N HIS A 162 -1.11 -4.16 6.73
CA HIS A 162 -0.28 -3.15 6.06
C HIS A 162 1.04 -3.74 5.61
N TRP A 163 1.73 -4.42 6.52
CA TRP A 163 3.01 -5.09 6.23
C TRP A 163 2.86 -6.18 5.18
N LYS A 164 1.74 -6.91 5.19
CA LYS A 164 1.48 -7.94 4.18
C LYS A 164 1.29 -7.33 2.79
N THR A 165 0.61 -6.19 2.72
CA THR A 165 0.44 -5.41 1.48
C THR A 165 1.79 -4.88 0.98
N PHE A 166 2.64 -4.37 1.88
CA PHE A 166 4.00 -3.96 1.52
C PHE A 166 4.83 -5.12 0.98
N GLN A 167 4.83 -6.26 1.67
CA GLN A 167 5.54 -7.45 1.21
C GLN A 167 5.15 -7.82 -0.21
N TYR A 168 3.86 -7.97 -0.47
CA TYR A 168 3.36 -8.34 -1.80
C TYR A 168 3.91 -7.43 -2.91
N HIS A 169 3.82 -6.12 -2.72
CA HIS A 169 4.26 -5.17 -3.75
C HIS A 169 5.78 -5.03 -3.83
N TRP A 170 6.48 -5.16 -2.71
CA TRP A 170 7.94 -5.12 -2.67
C TRP A 170 8.58 -6.36 -3.28
N ASP A 171 7.99 -7.54 -3.10
CA ASP A 171 8.46 -8.77 -3.76
C ASP A 171 8.36 -8.64 -5.27
N ILE A 172 7.21 -8.19 -5.79
CA ILE A 172 7.03 -7.91 -7.22
C ILE A 172 8.05 -6.88 -7.70
N LEU A 173 8.23 -5.77 -6.96
CA LEU A 173 9.20 -4.74 -7.34
C LEU A 173 10.63 -5.27 -7.37
N ALA A 174 11.04 -6.03 -6.36
CA ALA A 174 12.37 -6.62 -6.28
C ALA A 174 12.62 -7.53 -7.48
N ASP A 175 11.66 -8.41 -7.79
CA ASP A 175 11.75 -9.32 -8.94
C ASP A 175 11.81 -8.55 -10.28
N LEU A 176 11.05 -7.46 -10.41
CA LEU A 176 11.05 -6.61 -11.61
C LEU A 176 12.34 -5.83 -11.82
N ILE A 177 13.13 -5.59 -10.78
CA ILE A 177 14.38 -4.80 -10.86
C ILE A 177 15.63 -5.63 -10.55
N ASP A 178 15.49 -6.94 -10.37
CA ASP A 178 16.58 -7.84 -9.96
C ASP A 178 17.77 -7.79 -10.94
N TYR A 179 17.48 -7.64 -12.23
CA TYR A 179 18.50 -7.50 -13.28
C TYR A 179 19.20 -6.12 -13.31
N LEU A 180 18.84 -5.18 -12.42
CA LEU A 180 19.41 -3.84 -12.29
C LEU A 180 20.05 -3.66 -10.90
N PRO A 181 21.30 -4.12 -10.68
CA PRO A 181 21.90 -4.21 -9.34
C PRO A 181 21.92 -2.90 -8.54
N ASP A 182 22.24 -1.78 -9.20
CA ASP A 182 22.29 -0.46 -8.55
C ASP A 182 20.89 0.01 -8.11
N THR A 183 19.88 -0.27 -8.92
CA THR A 183 18.48 0.08 -8.63
C THR A 183 17.93 -0.82 -7.53
N LEU A 184 18.19 -2.13 -7.61
CA LEU A 184 17.83 -3.10 -6.56
C LEU A 184 18.43 -2.69 -5.22
N THR A 185 19.73 -2.36 -5.17
CA THR A 185 20.41 -1.94 -3.94
C THR A 185 19.78 -0.66 -3.35
N LYS A 186 19.44 0.32 -4.19
CA LYS A 186 18.75 1.54 -3.74
C LYS A 186 17.36 1.23 -3.17
N PHE A 187 16.62 0.34 -3.82
CA PHE A 187 15.30 -0.09 -3.36
C PHE A 187 15.38 -0.86 -2.04
N GLN A 188 16.30 -1.81 -1.92
CA GLN A 188 16.57 -2.55 -0.68
C GLN A 188 16.88 -1.61 0.48
N ASN A 189 17.77 -0.63 0.28
CA ASN A 189 18.08 0.37 1.29
C ASN A 189 16.87 1.22 1.68
N PHE A 190 16.05 1.62 0.70
CA PHE A 190 14.80 2.33 0.96
C PHE A 190 13.85 1.48 1.82
N ALA A 191 13.62 0.22 1.45
CA ALA A 191 12.73 -0.70 2.18
C ALA A 191 13.23 -0.98 3.60
N ILE A 192 14.54 -1.22 3.77
CA ILE A 192 15.17 -1.38 5.10
C ILE A 192 14.92 -0.14 5.96
N GLN A 193 15.07 1.07 5.42
CA GLN A 193 14.79 2.31 6.17
C GLN A 193 13.31 2.47 6.54
N GLN A 194 12.39 1.90 5.76
CA GLN A 194 10.97 1.91 6.11
C GLN A 194 10.65 0.90 7.22
N ILE A 195 11.35 -0.25 7.24
CA ILE A 195 11.18 -1.28 8.26
C ILE A 195 11.84 -0.85 9.58
N LEU A 196 13.10 -0.41 9.51
CA LEU A 196 13.90 0.08 10.63
C LEU A 196 13.70 1.59 10.79
N SER A 197 12.49 1.99 11.20
CA SER A 197 12.20 3.38 11.53
C SER A 197 12.87 3.79 12.85
N ASN A 198 12.83 5.08 13.21
CA ASN A 198 13.52 5.60 14.40
C ASN A 198 13.12 4.87 15.71
N ASP A 199 11.93 4.29 15.78
CA ASP A 199 11.41 3.60 16.97
C ASP A 199 11.47 2.07 16.89
N VAL A 200 11.81 1.52 15.71
CA VAL A 200 11.81 0.07 15.45
C VAL A 200 13.22 -0.38 15.07
N THR A 201 13.90 -1.03 16.01
CA THR A 201 15.22 -1.60 15.79
C THR A 201 15.13 -3.09 15.42
N LEU A 202 16.21 -3.64 14.85
CA LEU A 202 16.32 -5.09 14.63
C LEU A 202 16.16 -5.88 15.95
N GLU A 203 16.70 -5.37 17.06
CA GLU A 203 16.56 -5.98 18.38
C GLU A 203 15.09 -6.01 18.84
N ASN A 204 14.34 -4.92 18.63
CA ASN A 204 12.90 -4.85 18.92
C ASN A 204 12.11 -5.88 18.10
N ILE A 205 12.49 -6.10 16.84
CA ILE A 205 11.86 -7.08 15.94
C ILE A 205 12.17 -8.52 16.39
N LEU A 206 13.42 -8.81 16.73
CA LEU A 206 13.87 -10.15 17.15
C LEU A 206 13.34 -10.55 18.54
N THR A 207 13.06 -9.57 19.40
CA THR A 207 12.60 -9.83 20.76
C THR A 207 11.09 -10.09 20.77
N LEU A 208 10.68 -11.34 20.97
CA LEU A 208 9.29 -11.69 21.24
C LEU A 208 9.05 -11.74 22.74
N HIS A 209 8.16 -10.89 23.24
CA HIS A 209 7.74 -10.99 24.64
C HIS A 209 6.59 -11.99 24.78
N LEU A 210 6.55 -12.71 25.90
CA LEU A 210 5.47 -13.66 26.20
C LEU A 210 4.08 -12.99 26.12
N ASN A 211 4.01 -11.72 26.53
CA ASN A 211 2.80 -10.91 26.57
C ASN A 211 2.48 -10.20 25.23
N ASP A 212 3.31 -10.37 24.19
CA ASP A 212 3.01 -9.80 22.87
C ASP A 212 1.72 -10.44 22.34
N ASN A 213 0.79 -9.58 21.88
CA ASN A 213 -0.44 -10.05 21.26
C ASN A 213 -0.15 -10.74 19.91
N HIS A 214 -1.14 -11.49 19.41
CA HIS A 214 -0.97 -12.27 18.17
C HIS A 214 -0.56 -11.40 16.97
N ASN A 215 -1.18 -10.23 16.80
CA ASN A 215 -0.89 -9.31 15.71
C ASN A 215 0.55 -8.75 15.79
N THR A 216 1.04 -8.37 16.96
CA THR A 216 2.44 -7.95 17.17
C THR A 216 3.42 -9.04 16.77
N LYS A 217 3.15 -10.30 17.14
CA LYS A 217 4.00 -11.44 16.76
C LYS A 217 4.05 -11.63 15.25
N LEU A 218 2.91 -11.52 14.57
CA LEU A 218 2.83 -11.62 13.11
C LEU A 218 3.58 -10.47 12.41
N VAL A 219 3.43 -9.23 12.88
CA VAL A 219 4.13 -8.07 12.33
C VAL A 219 5.64 -8.22 12.45
N LYS A 220 6.13 -8.58 13.64
CA LYS A 220 7.57 -8.77 13.87
C LYS A 220 8.15 -9.88 12.97
N SER A 221 7.45 -11.01 12.87
CA SER A 221 7.83 -12.10 11.97
C SER A 221 7.96 -11.61 10.52
N LEU A 222 6.96 -10.88 10.04
CA LEU A 222 6.92 -10.38 8.68
C LEU A 222 7.99 -9.32 8.41
N GLN A 223 8.21 -8.39 9.34
CA GLN A 223 9.29 -7.39 9.25
C GLN A 223 10.66 -8.07 9.20
N PHE A 224 10.88 -9.12 10.00
CA PHE A 224 12.14 -9.87 9.99
C PHE A 224 12.37 -10.59 8.65
N ALA A 225 11.34 -11.25 8.11
CA ALA A 225 11.41 -11.89 6.79
C ALA A 225 11.71 -10.86 5.69
N LEU A 226 11.05 -9.70 5.72
CA LEU A 226 11.29 -8.60 4.78
C LEU A 226 12.72 -8.06 4.87
N LEU A 227 13.27 -7.90 6.08
CA LEU A 227 14.66 -7.47 6.24
C LEU A 227 15.63 -8.45 5.57
N CYS A 228 15.40 -9.75 5.72
CA CYS A 228 16.22 -10.77 5.08
C CYS A 228 16.08 -10.72 3.55
N ARG A 229 14.85 -10.63 3.03
CA ARG A 229 14.56 -10.46 1.60
C ARG A 229 15.22 -9.22 1.00
N MET A 230 15.30 -8.14 1.78
CA MET A 230 15.94 -6.88 1.38
C MET A 230 17.46 -6.88 1.63
N ASN A 231 18.07 -8.03 1.88
CA ASN A 231 19.51 -8.20 2.08
C ASN A 231 20.09 -7.42 3.29
N HIS A 232 19.30 -7.27 4.36
CA HIS A 232 19.78 -6.69 5.61
C HIS A 232 20.73 -7.66 6.31
N ARG A 233 22.03 -7.35 6.28
CA ARG A 233 23.11 -8.19 6.82
C ARG A 233 22.84 -8.72 8.23
N GLY A 234 22.48 -7.84 9.16
CA GLY A 234 22.24 -8.25 10.55
C GLY A 234 21.04 -9.19 10.70
N ALA A 235 20.03 -9.07 9.83
CA ALA A 235 18.87 -9.97 9.87
C ALA A 235 19.25 -11.35 9.32
N ILE A 236 20.00 -11.40 8.22
CA ILE A 236 20.52 -12.65 7.63
C ILE A 236 21.46 -13.39 8.59
N GLU A 237 22.37 -12.68 9.25
CA GLU A 237 23.27 -13.26 10.25
C GLU A 237 22.49 -13.88 11.42
N ASN A 238 21.50 -13.17 11.96
CA ASN A 238 20.63 -13.70 13.02
C ASN A 238 19.77 -14.87 12.55
N ALA A 239 19.20 -14.79 11.35
CA ALA A 239 18.44 -15.89 10.74
C ALA A 239 19.30 -17.15 10.60
N SER A 240 20.56 -16.99 10.17
CA SER A 240 21.51 -18.09 10.02
C SER A 240 21.85 -18.73 11.36
N LEU A 241 22.05 -17.93 12.41
CA LEU A 241 22.29 -18.43 13.77
C LEU A 241 21.08 -19.19 14.33
N LEU A 242 19.88 -18.65 14.13
CA LEU A 242 18.63 -19.33 14.51
C LEU A 242 18.51 -20.66 13.77
N PHE A 243 18.77 -20.69 12.46
CA PHE A 243 18.74 -21.91 11.67
C PHE A 243 19.75 -22.96 12.15
N GLN A 244 20.97 -22.56 12.48
CA GLN A 244 22.01 -23.47 12.99
C GLN A 244 21.70 -24.00 14.39
N SER A 245 20.89 -23.31 15.18
CA SER A 245 20.47 -23.76 16.51
C SER A 245 19.43 -24.89 16.47
N ILE A 246 18.86 -25.17 15.30
CA ILE A 246 17.83 -26.20 15.11
C ILE A 246 18.50 -27.59 15.18
N PRO A 247 18.06 -28.47 16.10
CA PRO A 247 18.59 -29.83 16.17
C PRO A 247 18.35 -30.60 14.86
N LYS A 248 19.34 -31.37 14.39
CA LYS A 248 19.24 -32.12 13.12
C LYS A 248 18.06 -33.09 13.11
N GLU A 249 17.67 -33.58 14.29
CA GLU A 249 16.53 -34.47 14.50
C GLU A 249 15.21 -33.83 14.07
N TYR A 250 15.10 -32.50 14.08
CA TYR A 250 13.92 -31.77 13.61
C TYR A 250 13.67 -31.96 12.11
N PHE A 251 14.73 -32.05 11.30
CA PHE A 251 14.63 -32.22 9.84
C PHE A 251 14.42 -33.66 9.40
N ASN A 252 14.62 -34.62 10.31
CA ASN A 252 14.53 -36.06 10.04
C ASN A 252 13.21 -36.69 10.52
N ASN A 253 12.27 -35.89 11.03
CA ASN A 253 11.03 -36.38 11.61
C ASN A 253 9.86 -36.17 10.64
N ASP A 254 9.39 -37.25 10.02
CA ASP A 254 8.28 -37.24 9.04
C ASP A 254 6.91 -36.88 9.66
N ASN A 255 6.82 -36.81 11.00
CA ASN A 255 5.62 -36.36 11.71
C ASN A 255 5.62 -34.84 11.85
N VAL A 256 5.26 -34.21 10.74
CA VAL A 256 5.16 -32.77 10.63
C VAL A 256 3.71 -32.35 10.91
N ASP A 257 3.39 -32.13 12.19
CA ASP A 257 2.09 -31.56 12.59
C ASP A 257 2.26 -30.42 13.63
N ILE A 258 1.73 -29.25 13.25
CA ILE A 258 1.15 -28.18 14.11
C ILE A 258 2.11 -27.25 14.90
N LYS A 259 3.43 -27.46 14.95
CA LYS A 259 4.38 -26.40 15.44
C LYS A 259 4.92 -25.48 14.34
N GLN A 260 4.27 -25.52 13.19
CA GLN A 260 4.82 -25.06 11.92
C GLN A 260 4.49 -23.62 11.55
N GLU A 261 3.42 -22.98 11.98
CA GLU A 261 3.10 -21.65 11.43
C GLU A 261 4.16 -20.58 11.74
N PHE A 262 4.68 -20.53 12.98
CA PHE A 262 5.74 -19.57 13.32
C PHE A 262 7.08 -19.90 12.64
N PHE A 263 7.32 -21.18 12.34
CA PHE A 263 8.60 -21.67 11.84
C PHE A 263 8.64 -21.77 10.32
N ILE A 264 7.53 -22.11 9.66
CA ILE A 264 7.33 -22.04 8.22
C ILE A 264 7.33 -20.56 7.81
N ASP A 265 6.55 -19.69 8.45
CA ASP A 265 6.50 -18.30 7.99
C ASP A 265 7.82 -17.55 8.20
N VAL A 266 8.61 -17.91 9.21
CA VAL A 266 9.95 -17.34 9.38
C VAL A 266 10.98 -18.10 8.55
N VAL A 267 11.14 -19.41 8.74
CA VAL A 267 12.22 -20.19 8.12
C VAL A 267 11.97 -20.55 6.66
N LEU A 268 10.73 -20.86 6.22
CA LEU A 268 10.47 -21.12 4.79
C LEU A 268 10.47 -19.83 3.95
N ASN A 269 10.04 -18.67 4.47
CA ASN A 269 10.28 -17.39 3.79
C ASN A 269 11.77 -17.00 3.78
N LEU A 270 12.54 -17.38 4.81
CA LEU A 270 14.01 -17.24 4.82
C LEU A 270 14.70 -18.17 3.82
N CYS A 271 14.18 -19.38 3.60
CA CYS A 271 14.76 -20.35 2.65
C CYS A 271 14.54 -19.97 1.18
N LEU A 272 13.62 -19.05 0.85
CA LEU A 272 13.47 -18.50 -0.50
C LEU A 272 14.50 -17.39 -0.82
N CYS A 273 15.37 -17.04 0.13
CA CYS A 273 16.44 -16.07 -0.06
C CYS A 273 17.81 -16.69 -0.43
N PHE A 274 17.87 -18.01 -0.70
CA PHE A 274 19.07 -18.72 -1.16
C PHE A 274 18.82 -19.53 -2.43
#